data_AF-A0A2G2KD90-F1
#
_entry.id   AF-A0A2G2KD90-F1
#
_cell.length_a   1.000
_cell.length_b   1.000
_cell.length_c   1.000
_cell.angle_alpha   90.00
_cell.angle_beta   90.00
_cell.angle_gamma   90.00
#
_symmetry.space_group_name_H-M   'P 1'
#
loop_
_entity.id
_entity.type
_entity.pdbx_description
1 polymer ?
#
loop_
_entity_poly.entity_id
_entity_poly.type
_entity_poly.pdbx_seq_one_letter_code
_entity_poly.pdbx_strand_id
1 'polypeptide(L)'
;MHGSPGLNYIKVPNAKVTLPGRQDRNPSEISFYDPRPQANMNAIQGDGQVDPEFRVQPEPGQLIIWPAFLHHMVHPNLAEDVRISISFNVVLRQSESHLPPQ
;
A
#
# COMPACT_ATOMS: atom_id res chain seq x y z
N MET A 1 4.05 -16.55 11.16
CA MET A 1 3.45 -16.93 9.86
C MET A 1 3.94 -15.94 8.82
N HIS A 2 4.69 -16.37 7.82
CA HIS A 2 5.14 -15.49 6.72
C HIS A 2 4.03 -15.44 5.67
N GLY A 3 3.23 -14.38 5.72
CA GLY A 3 2.22 -14.10 4.71
C GLY A 3 2.63 -12.95 3.79
N SER A 4 2.01 -12.87 2.62
CA SER A 4 2.02 -11.68 1.76
C SER A 4 0.58 -11.26 1.50
N PRO A 5 0.11 -10.12 2.02
CA PRO A 5 -1.16 -9.56 1.65
C PRO A 5 -1.10 -9.11 0.19
N GLY A 6 -2.23 -9.28 -0.49
CA GLY A 6 -2.43 -8.83 -1.86
C GLY A 6 -3.75 -8.10 -1.97
N LEU A 7 -3.80 -7.15 -2.90
CA LEU A 7 -4.99 -6.40 -3.25
C LEU A 7 -5.11 -6.30 -4.76
N ASN A 8 -6.24 -6.74 -5.29
CA ASN A 8 -6.61 -6.55 -6.68
C ASN A 8 -7.69 -5.46 -6.79
N TYR A 9 -7.47 -4.46 -7.65
CA TYR A 9 -8.41 -3.37 -7.85
C TYR A 9 -9.32 -3.66 -9.04
N ILE A 10 -10.63 -3.66 -8.82
CA ILE A 10 -11.63 -3.96 -9.85
C ILE A 10 -12.16 -2.67 -10.46
N LYS A 11 -12.51 -1.70 -9.61
CA LYS A 11 -12.99 -0.38 -10.02
C LYS A 11 -12.23 0.67 -9.22
N VAL A 12 -11.54 1.56 -9.91
CA VAL A 12 -10.94 2.75 -9.31
C VAL A 12 -11.63 3.97 -9.91
N PRO A 13 -12.19 4.88 -9.08
CA PRO A 13 -12.76 6.13 -9.58
C PRO A 13 -11.66 7.00 -10.18
N ASN A 14 -12.04 7.88 -11.11
CA ASN A 14 -11.08 8.77 -11.77
C ASN A 14 -10.34 9.63 -10.73
N ALA A 15 -9.01 9.55 -10.72
CA ALA A 15 -8.15 10.05 -9.65
C ALA A 15 -8.20 11.58 -9.45
N LYS A 16 -8.71 12.33 -10.44
CA LYS A 16 -8.73 13.79 -10.44
C LYS A 16 -10.13 14.32 -10.15
N VAL A 17 -10.58 14.15 -8.91
CA VAL A 17 -11.76 14.89 -8.42
C VAL A 17 -11.28 16.23 -7.89
N THR A 18 -11.62 17.32 -8.59
CA THR A 18 -11.36 18.67 -8.10
C THR A 18 -12.33 18.95 -6.96
N LEU A 19 -11.81 18.95 -5.73
CA LEU A 19 -12.61 19.22 -4.53
C LEU A 19 -12.21 20.57 -3.93
N PRO A 20 -13.16 21.34 -3.37
CA PRO A 20 -12.84 22.57 -2.66
C PRO A 20 -11.99 22.27 -1.41
N GLY A 21 -11.04 23.16 -1.10
CA GLY A 21 -10.21 23.13 0.12
C GLY A 21 -8.74 22.78 -0.14
N ARG A 22 -8.09 22.05 0.78
CA ARG A 22 -6.66 21.73 0.64
C ARG A 22 -6.38 20.85 -0.57
N GLN A 23 -5.26 21.12 -1.24
CA GLN A 23 -4.84 20.46 -2.47
C GLN A 23 -3.89 19.27 -2.23
N ASP A 24 -3.46 19.05 -0.99
CA ASP A 24 -2.54 18.00 -0.55
C ASP A 24 -3.26 16.67 -0.22
N ARG A 25 -4.38 16.38 -0.90
CA ARG A 25 -5.20 15.19 -0.67
C ARG A 25 -4.79 14.06 -1.61
N ASN A 26 -4.89 12.83 -1.11
CA ASN A 26 -4.54 11.60 -1.83
C ASN A 26 -5.78 10.68 -1.95
N PRO A 27 -6.85 11.09 -2.67
CA PRO A 27 -8.10 10.35 -2.70
C PRO A 27 -7.90 8.98 -3.35
N SER A 28 -8.44 7.94 -2.72
CA SER A 28 -8.44 6.58 -3.28
C SER A 28 -7.07 5.92 -3.51
N GLU A 29 -5.98 6.49 -2.98
CA GLU A 29 -4.65 5.87 -2.97
C GLU A 29 -4.51 4.78 -1.89
N ILE A 30 -3.42 4.01 -1.98
CA ILE A 30 -2.88 3.17 -0.90
C ILE A 30 -1.45 3.60 -0.58
N SER A 31 -1.14 3.64 0.71
CA SER A 31 0.19 3.97 1.23
C SER A 31 0.86 2.79 1.88
N PHE A 32 2.18 2.72 1.73
CA PHE A 32 3.07 1.79 2.42
C PHE A 32 4.13 2.58 3.18
N TYR A 33 4.43 2.19 4.41
CA TYR A 33 5.35 2.95 5.26
C TYR A 33 6.67 2.20 5.45
N ASP A 34 7.77 2.94 5.51
CA ASP A 34 9.08 2.39 5.83
C ASP A 34 9.02 1.57 7.14
N PRO A 35 9.36 0.27 7.11
CA PRO A 35 9.25 -0.60 8.27
C PRO A 35 10.37 -0.36 9.30
N ARG A 36 11.37 0.49 9.00
CA ARG A 36 12.48 0.78 9.91
C ARG A 36 12.00 1.72 11.02
N PRO A 37 11.88 1.23 12.28
CA PRO A 37 11.42 2.08 13.37
C PRO A 37 12.37 3.26 13.54
N GLN A 38 11.80 4.45 13.75
CA GLN A 38 12.52 5.69 14.04
C GLN A 38 13.46 6.21 12.94
N ALA A 39 13.46 5.61 11.74
CA ALA A 39 14.35 6.04 10.65
C ALA A 39 14.17 7.52 10.25
N ASN A 40 12.98 8.07 10.50
CA ASN A 40 12.60 9.45 10.20
C ASN A 40 12.68 10.42 11.41
N MET A 41 13.00 9.96 12.62
CA MET A 41 12.96 10.80 13.83
C MET A 41 13.95 11.96 13.83
N ASN A 42 15.06 11.81 13.08
CA ASN A 42 16.07 12.84 12.90
C ASN A 42 16.10 13.39 11.47
N ALA A 43 15.08 13.06 10.65
CA ALA A 43 15.05 13.51 9.26
C ALA A 43 14.92 15.04 9.20
N ILE A 44 15.75 15.67 8.39
CA ILE A 44 15.74 17.11 8.14
C ILE A 44 15.21 17.42 6.74
N GLN A 45 14.76 18.66 6.51
CA GLN A 45 14.25 19.07 5.20
C GLN A 45 15.20 18.67 4.05
N GLY A 46 14.67 17.92 3.08
CA GLY A 46 15.43 17.41 1.93
C GLY A 46 16.00 16.01 2.10
N ASP A 47 15.94 15.42 3.30
CA ASP A 47 16.25 14.00 3.50
C ASP A 47 15.12 13.14 2.89
N GLY A 48 15.50 12.05 2.21
CA GLY A 48 14.56 11.06 1.68
C GLY A 48 13.76 10.34 2.77
N GLN A 49 14.17 10.44 4.03
CA GLN A 49 13.44 9.90 5.18
C GLN A 49 12.38 10.85 5.76
N VAL A 50 12.28 12.09 5.26
CA VAL A 50 11.23 13.04 5.71
C VAL A 50 9.83 12.54 5.37
N ASP A 51 9.69 11.90 4.20
CA ASP A 51 8.45 11.25 3.79
C ASP A 51 8.67 9.72 3.75
N PRO A 52 8.37 9.00 4.85
CA PRO A 52 8.53 7.55 4.89
C PRO A 52 7.41 6.81 4.15
N GLU A 53 6.58 7.51 3.38
CA GLU A 53 5.39 6.99 2.71
C GLU A 53 5.67 6.71 1.22
N PHE A 54 5.47 5.47 0.81
CA PHE A 54 5.39 5.10 -0.61
C PHE A 54 3.91 5.00 -1.00
N ARG A 55 3.46 5.92 -1.85
CA ARG A 55 2.07 6.01 -2.31
C ARG A 55 1.87 5.38 -3.67
N VAL A 56 0.73 4.71 -3.84
CA VAL A 56 0.29 4.14 -5.11
C VAL A 56 -1.15 4.58 -5.37
N GLN A 57 -1.36 5.27 -6.48
CA GLN A 57 -2.67 5.42 -7.10
C GLN A 57 -2.95 4.15 -7.91
N PRO A 58 -3.92 3.32 -7.50
CA PRO A 58 -4.18 2.07 -8.18
C PRO A 58 -4.93 2.28 -9.50
N GLU A 59 -4.71 1.39 -10.46
CA GLU A 59 -5.48 1.32 -11.71
C GLU A 59 -6.43 0.11 -11.71
N PRO A 60 -7.56 0.16 -12.44
CA PRO A 60 -8.42 -1.01 -12.63
C PRO A 60 -7.64 -2.18 -13.23
N GLY A 61 -7.81 -3.37 -12.66
CA GLY A 61 -7.08 -4.59 -13.01
C GLY A 61 -5.72 -4.75 -12.32
N GLN A 62 -5.22 -3.73 -11.61
CA GLN A 62 -3.92 -3.80 -10.96
C GLN A 62 -3.93 -4.73 -9.76
N LEU A 63 -2.94 -5.64 -9.71
CA LEU A 63 -2.63 -6.47 -8.55
C LEU A 63 -1.40 -5.91 -7.84
N ILE A 64 -1.54 -5.61 -6.55
CA ILE A 64 -0.45 -5.18 -5.68
C ILE A 64 -0.23 -6.26 -4.62
N ILE A 65 1.00 -6.69 -4.41
CA ILE A 65 1.40 -7.69 -3.40
C ILE A 65 2.55 -7.11 -2.59
N TRP A 66 2.53 -7.28 -1.27
CA TRP A 66 3.56 -6.78 -0.37
C TRP A 66 3.86 -7.76 0.79
N PRO A 67 4.96 -7.58 1.54
CA PRO A 67 5.24 -8.38 2.74
C PRO A 67 4.23 -8.12 3.87
N ALA A 68 3.76 -9.15 4.59
CA ALA A 68 2.71 -8.99 5.62
C ALA A 68 3.03 -8.03 6.78
N PHE A 69 4.30 -7.84 7.09
CA PHE A 69 4.70 -6.93 8.17
C PHE A 69 4.64 -5.45 7.77
N LEU A 70 4.46 -5.15 6.48
CA LEU A 70 4.51 -3.78 5.99
C LEU A 70 3.25 -3.02 6.39
N HIS A 71 3.43 -1.94 7.17
CA HIS A 71 2.35 -1.05 7.54
C HIS A 71 1.79 -0.38 6.28
N HIS A 72 0.46 -0.39 6.14
CA HIS A 72 -0.22 0.18 4.99
C HIS A 72 -1.52 0.87 5.40
N MET A 73 -1.90 1.89 4.64
CA MET A 73 -3.14 2.64 4.84
C MET A 73 -3.89 2.78 3.51
N VAL A 74 -5.19 2.55 3.54
CA VAL A 74 -6.08 2.80 2.42
C VAL A 74 -6.70 4.18 2.61
N HIS A 75 -6.41 5.12 1.71
CA HIS A 75 -6.93 6.49 1.83
C HIS A 75 -8.45 6.54 1.62
N PRO A 76 -9.13 7.54 2.22
CA PRO A 76 -10.53 7.80 1.96
C PRO A 76 -10.81 7.96 0.45
N ASN A 77 -11.90 7.37 0.00
CA ASN A 77 -12.43 7.68 -1.33
C ASN A 77 -13.17 9.01 -1.26
N LEU A 78 -12.71 10.01 -2.01
CA LEU A 78 -13.35 11.32 -2.10
C LEU A 78 -14.11 11.54 -3.43
N ALA A 79 -14.22 10.50 -4.26
CA ALA A 79 -15.01 10.55 -5.48
C ALA A 79 -16.48 10.20 -5.22
N GLU A 80 -17.37 10.67 -6.09
CA GLU A 80 -18.79 10.27 -6.09
C GLU A 80 -18.94 8.78 -6.45
N ASP A 81 -18.05 8.28 -7.30
CA ASP A 81 -17.98 6.89 -7.69
C ASP A 81 -17.32 6.01 -6.61
N VAL A 82 -17.86 4.80 -6.43
CA VAL A 82 -17.28 3.80 -5.51
C VAL A 82 -15.96 3.22 -6.04
N ARG A 83 -15.01 2.99 -5.11
CA ARG A 83 -13.81 2.18 -5.33
C ARG A 83 -14.07 0.75 -4.85
N ILE A 84 -13.83 -0.24 -5.72
CA ILE A 84 -14.07 -1.67 -5.43
C ILE A 84 -12.76 -2.44 -5.60
N SER A 85 -12.38 -3.22 -4.58
CA SER A 85 -11.17 -4.03 -4.56
C SER A 85 -11.37 -5.34 -3.81
N ILE A 86 -10.51 -6.33 -4.08
CA ILE A 86 -10.46 -7.64 -3.40
C ILE A 86 -9.12 -7.79 -2.69
N SER A 87 -9.15 -7.88 -1.37
CA SER A 87 -7.98 -8.16 -0.53
C SER A 87 -7.87 -9.66 -0.20
N PHE A 88 -6.66 -10.17 -0.13
CA PHE A 88 -6.37 -11.55 0.26
C PHE A 88 -5.00 -11.67 0.95
N ASN A 89 -4.76 -12.81 1.61
CA ASN A 89 -3.47 -13.14 2.19
C ASN A 89 -2.93 -14.44 1.56
N VAL A 90 -1.68 -14.42 1.13
CA VAL A 90 -0.95 -15.60 0.64
C VAL A 90 -0.05 -16.11 1.75
N VAL A 91 -0.06 -17.42 2.03
CA VAL A 91 0.85 -18.05 3.00
C VAL A 91 1.65 -19.12 2.28
N LEU A 92 2.97 -19.03 2.33
CA LEU A 92 3.84 -20.08 1.79
C LEU A 92 3.85 -21.27 2.75
N ARG A 93 3.46 -22.44 2.25
CA ARG A 93 3.63 -23.72 2.94
C ARG A 93 4.77 -24.47 2.27
N GLN A 94 5.88 -24.67 2.98
CA GLN A 94 6.99 -25.47 2.48
C GLN A 94 6.70 -26.96 2.71
N SER A 95 6.92 -27.78 1.68
CA SER A 95 7.06 -29.22 1.84
C SER A 95 8.45 -29.52 2.38
N GLU A 96 8.59 -30.58 3.19
CA GLU A 96 9.89 -31.04 3.70
C GLU A 96 10.89 -31.33 2.57
N SER A 97 10.39 -31.72 1.39
CA SER A 97 11.19 -31.94 0.18
C SER A 97 11.91 -30.69 -0.36
N HIS A 98 11.59 -29.50 0.14
CA HIS A 98 12.18 -28.23 -0.30
C HIS A 98 13.10 -27.60 0.76
N LEU A 99 13.30 -28.26 1.90
CA LEU A 99 14.26 -27.82 2.90
C LEU A 99 15.67 -28.22 2.45
N PRO A 100 16.69 -27.36 2.66
CA PRO A 100 18.07 -27.76 2.40
C PRO A 100 18.44 -28.96 3.29
N PRO A 101 19.28 -29.89 2.80
CA PRO A 101 19.79 -30.98 3.63
C PRO A 101 20.51 -30.41 4.86
N GLN A 102 20.25 -31.00 6.03
CA GLN A 102 20.90 -30.65 7.31
C GLN A 102 22.32 -31.21 7.39
#